data_AF-A0A3M8D2M6-F1
#
_entry.id   AF-A0A3M8D2M6-F1
#
_cell.length_a   1.000
_cell.length_b   1.000
_cell.length_c   1.000
_cell.angle_alpha   90.00
_cell.angle_beta   90.00
_cell.angle_gamma   90.00
#
_symmetry.space_group_name_H-M   'P 1'
#
loop_
_entity.id
_entity.type
_entity.pdbx_description
1 polymer ?
#
loop_
_entity_poly.entity_id
_entity_poly.type
_entity_poly.pdbx_seq_one_letter_code
_entity_poly.pdbx_strand_id
1 'polypeptide(L)' 'MGNVDFASLPWDFFWVAVAYFMVTGVLFCFSILRFAQQRKKSGVVFIVGAAISAAYFLNYFYTNHI' A
#
# COMPACT_ATOMS: atom_id res chain seq x y z
N MET A 1 23.25 -5.02 -10.50
CA MET A 1 22.19 -4.25 -9.82
C MET A 1 21.92 -3.04 -10.70
N GLY A 2 20.83 -3.06 -11.47
CA GLY A 2 20.54 -2.02 -12.45
C GLY A 2 20.29 -0.68 -11.77
N ASN A 3 20.82 0.40 -12.36
CA ASN A 3 20.58 1.77 -11.94
C ASN A 3 19.07 2.04 -12.05
N VAL A 4 18.36 2.07 -10.92
CA VAL A 4 16.94 2.40 -10.88
C VAL A 4 16.84 3.91 -11.04
N ASP A 5 16.67 4.37 -12.28
CA ASP A 5 16.61 5.79 -12.58
C ASP A 5 15.25 6.37 -12.21
N PHE A 6 15.10 6.74 -10.94
CA PHE A 6 13.89 7.35 -10.39
C PHE A 6 13.54 8.71 -11.04
N ALA A 7 14.47 9.33 -11.78
CA ALA A 7 14.20 10.57 -12.50
C ALA A 7 13.36 10.37 -13.78
N SER A 8 13.30 9.13 -14.28
CA SER A 8 12.51 8.76 -15.46
C SER A 8 11.09 8.26 -15.12
N LEU A 9 10.75 8.17 -13.83
CA LEU A 9 9.43 7.68 -13.43
C LEU A 9 8.33 8.66 -13.88
N PRO A 10 7.30 8.19 -14.61
CA PRO A 10 6.17 9.03 -14.99
C PRO A 10 5.53 9.69 -13.77
N TRP A 11 5.19 10.98 -13.88
CA TRP A 11 4.56 11.72 -12.79
C TRP A 11 3.27 11.06 -12.30
N ASP A 12 2.52 10.42 -13.19
CA ASP A 12 1.33 9.64 -12.86
C ASP A 12 1.63 8.47 -11.90
N PHE A 13 2.80 7.84 -12.06
CA PHE A 13 3.22 6.74 -11.19
C PHE A 13 3.48 7.20 -9.76
N PHE A 14 4.05 8.40 -9.60
CA PHE A 14 4.23 9.01 -8.28
C PHE A 14 2.89 9.21 -7.57
N TRP A 15 1.88 9.75 -8.26
CA TRP A 15 0.55 9.94 -7.68
C TRP A 15 -0.14 8.62 -7.34
N VAL A 16 0.01 7.60 -8.19
CA VAL A 16 -0.51 6.26 -7.91
C VAL A 16 0.16 5.68 -6.66
N ALA A 17 1.49 5.77 -6.54
CA ALA A 17 2.21 5.32 -5.36
C ALA A 17 1.77 6.07 -4.09
N VAL A 18 1.62 7.39 -4.16
CA VAL A 18 1.11 8.21 -3.05
C VAL A 18 -0.30 7.78 -2.63
N ALA A 19 -1.19 7.55 -3.59
CA ALA A 19 -2.57 7.10 -3.31
C ALA A 19 -2.59 5.73 -2.62
N TYR A 20 -1.85 4.74 -3.13
CA TYR A 20 -1.74 3.42 -2.50
C TYR A 20 -1.09 3.49 -1.12
N PHE A 21 -0.09 4.34 -0.92
CA PHE A 21 0.53 4.54 0.39
C PHE A 21 -0.45 5.16 1.39
N MET A 22 -1.24 6.15 0.98
CA MET A 22 -2.29 6.74 1.82
C MET A 22 -3.35 5.71 2.22
N VAL A 23 -3.88 4.94 1.25
CA VAL A 23 -4.91 3.92 1.53
C VAL A 23 -4.36 2.84 2.47
N THR A 24 -3.16 2.33 2.18
CA THR A 24 -2.52 1.28 2.99
C THR A 24 -2.21 1.79 4.39
N GLY A 25 -1.69 3.02 4.51
CA GLY A 25 -1.39 3.66 5.80
C GLY A 25 -2.64 3.90 6.65
N VAL A 26 -3.73 4.37 6.04
CA VAL A 26 -5.01 4.57 6.74
C VAL A 26 -5.58 3.24 7.24
N LEU A 27 -5.60 2.19 6.41
CA LEU A 27 -6.06 0.86 6.80
C LEU A 27 -5.20 0.28 7.92
N PHE A 28 -3.88 0.49 7.87
CA PHE A 28 -2.96 0.04 8.91
C PHE A 28 -3.19 0.76 10.24
N CYS A 29 -3.37 2.08 10.23
CA CYS A 29 -3.72 2.86 11.42
C CYS A 29 -5.06 2.43 12.03
N PHE A 30 -6.09 2.23 11.20
CA PHE A 30 -7.39 1.72 11.67
C PHE A 30 -7.30 0.32 12.27
N SER A 31 -6.47 -0.54 11.69
CA SER A 31 -6.18 -1.85 12.26
C SER A 31 -5.61 -1.73 13.66
N ILE A 32 -4.53 -0.95 13.84
CA ILE A 32 -3.88 -0.75 15.15
C ILE A 32 -4.87 -0.20 16.18
N LEU A 33 -5.66 0.81 15.81
CA LEU A 33 -6.71 1.36 16.67
C LEU A 33 -7.74 0.29 17.09
N ARG A 34 -8.19 -0.55 16.15
CA ARG A 34 -9.12 -1.66 16.43
C ARG A 34 -8.50 -2.74 17.31
N PHE A 35 -7.20 -3.02 17.15
CA PHE A 35 -6.46 -3.94 18.01
C PHE A 35 -6.32 -3.40 19.44
N ALA A 36 -6.02 -2.09 19.59
CA ALA A 36 -5.98 -1.42 20.88
C ALA A 36 -7.34 -1.47 21.60
N GLN A 37 -8.44 -1.39 20.84
CA GLN A 37 -9.82 -1.52 21.36
C GLN A 37 -10.26 -2.97 21.65
N GLN A 38 -9.35 -3.96 21.63
CA GLN A 38 -9.66 -5.39 21.76
C GLN A 38 -10.64 -5.94 20.70
N ARG A 39 -10.97 -5.17 19.65
CA ARG A 39 -11.84 -5.58 18.54
C ARG A 39 -11.06 -6.36 17.47
N LYS A 40 -10.40 -7.44 17.91
CA LYS A 40 -9.44 -8.24 17.11
C LYS A 40 -10.01 -8.69 15.76
N LYS A 41 -11.26 -9.18 15.72
CA LYS A 41 -11.92 -9.63 14.48
C LYS A 41 -11.99 -8.53 13.42
N SER A 42 -12.27 -7.29 13.84
CA SER A 42 -12.37 -6.17 12.92
C SER A 42 -11.00 -5.62 12.54
N GLY A 43 -10.01 -5.65 13.44
CA GLY A 43 -8.64 -5.26 13.12
C GLY A 43 -8.03 -6.14 12.03
N VAL A 44 -8.26 -7.46 12.09
CA VAL A 44 -7.78 -8.42 11.07
C VAL A 44 -8.31 -8.06 9.67
N VAL A 45 -9.58 -7.66 9.54
CA VAL A 45 -10.15 -7.26 8.24
C VAL A 45 -9.40 -6.07 7.65
N PHE A 46 -9.02 -5.09 8.49
CA PHE A 46 -8.25 -3.92 8.03
C PHE A 46 -6.80 -4.27 7.67
N ILE A 47 -6.15 -5.21 8.39
CA ILE A 47 -4.81 -5.72 8.00
C ILE A 47 -4.87 -6.42 6.65
N VAL A 48 -5.86 -7.29 6.45
CA VAL A 48 -6.02 -8.00 5.18
C VAL A 48 -6.27 -7.00 4.04
N GLY A 49 -7.09 -5.97 4.26
CA GLY A 49 -7.29 -4.89 3.29
C GLY A 49 -5.99 -4.14 2.96
N ALA A 50 -5.18 -3.80 3.97
CA ALA A 50 -3.88 -3.16 3.77
C ALA A 50 -2.92 -4.06 2.98
N ALA A 51 -2.88 -5.36 3.27
CA ALA A 51 -2.05 -6.32 2.55
C ALA A 51 -2.48 -6.47 1.08
N ILE A 52 -3.78 -6.52 0.80
CA ILE A 52 -4.30 -6.57 -0.58
C ILE A 52 -3.93 -5.29 -1.33
N SER A 53 -4.10 -4.12 -0.71
CA SER A 53 -3.71 -2.83 -1.28
C SER A 53 -2.23 -2.79 -1.65
N ALA A 54 -1.35 -3.25 -0.75
CA ALA A 54 0.08 -3.33 -0.99
C ALA A 54 0.44 -4.33 -2.11
N ALA A 55 -0.22 -5.49 -2.14
CA ALA A 55 -0.01 -6.49 -3.19
C ALA A 55 -0.45 -5.96 -4.58
N TYR A 56 -1.56 -5.24 -4.64
CA TYR A 56 -2.03 -4.61 -5.88
C TYR A 56 -1.05 -3.54 -6.37
N PHE A 57 -0.51 -2.73 -5.47
CA PHE A 57 0.53 -1.76 -5.81
C PHE A 57 1.80 -2.44 -6.35
N LEU A 58 2.27 -3.51 -5.71
CA LEU A 58 3.42 -4.29 -6.18
C LEU A 58 3.19 -4.89 -7.57
N ASN A 59 1.99 -5.41 -7.82
CA ASN A 59 1.63 -5.95 -9.13
C ASN A 59 1.58 -4.85 -10.21
N TYR A 60 0.99 -3.70 -9.88
CA TYR A 60 0.97 -2.53 -10.77
C TYR A 60 2.38 -2.02 -11.07
N PHE A 61 3.26 -2.00 -10.07
CA PHE A 61 4.67 -1.65 -10.23
C PHE A 61 5.38 -2.63 -11.17
N TYR A 62 5.25 -3.94 -10.93
CA TYR A 62 5.86 -4.96 -11.78
C TYR A 62 5.37 -4.90 -13.23
N THR A 63 4.07 -4.77 -13.45
CA THR A 63 3.47 -4.81 -14.80
C THR A 63 3.83 -3.59 -15.65
N ASN A 64 4.05 -2.42 -15.04
CA ASN A 64 4.33 -1.18 -15.78
C ASN A 64 5.82 -0.83 -15.89
N HIS A 65 6.72 -1.53 -15.18
CA HIS A 65 8.15 -1.19 -15.11
C HIS A 65 9.14 -2.36 -15.32
N ILE A 66 8.67 -3.60 -15.51
CA ILE A 66 9.49 -4.74 -15.99
C ILE A 66 8.96 -5.15 -17.37
#